data_AF-A0A925MEF4-F1
#
_entry.id   AF-A0A925MEF4-F1
#
_cell.length_a   1.000
_cell.length_b   1.000
_cell.length_c   1.000
_cell.angle_alpha   90.00
_cell.angle_beta   90.00
_cell.angle_gamma   90.00
#
_symmetry.space_group_name_H-M   'P 1'
#
loop_
_entity.id
_entity.type
_entity.pdbx_description
1 polymer ?
#
loop_
_entity_poly.entity_id
_entity_poly.type
_entity_poly.pdbx_seq_one_letter_code
_entity_poly.pdbx_strand_id
1 'polypeptide(L)'
;MLKKRLTQFALCGAALLFGGVSMAADDLGVREKTAIDLMQSANALSIRDGAYLQARDALLTGTGSIKARLETWEAGMQQWMTGWMGILSLMELRDNIPYTSFEAALTTQLNLQATRLLDLTKQATQIKAQGADALAILGPVPKPAASSYPGAAPFAPAIDSLGSREVELSAALTVMSTMADARSATLREVDTTSRIAIITRLRAALLARGRYPLEQTIQSVQQLLDAERVVEPILAEATKLEHELDRQALNFQIIHARDTILVGRQRCTAGHTAINAVTGASKYVTASRARLNQLCTAMENHHSSITGLGLPDADLVAAYIDTDKVALTSVCKTSARPPVNCERLATLAALEASDFQSMDANYLRFVEYGWAENLDAARRKGAGQ
;
A
#
# COMPACT_ATOMS: atom_id res chain seq x y z
N MET A 1 7.04 24.10 -45.47
CA MET A 1 8.28 24.03 -46.29
C MET A 1 9.14 22.88 -45.79
N LEU A 2 9.90 22.20 -46.65
CA LEU A 2 10.90 21.18 -46.26
C LEU A 2 12.32 21.78 -46.33
N LYS A 3 13.22 21.38 -45.42
CA LYS A 3 14.47 20.65 -45.74
C LYS A 3 15.17 20.11 -44.47
N LYS A 4 16.33 19.45 -44.64
CA LYS A 4 16.90 18.42 -43.75
C LYS A 4 18.45 18.39 -43.91
N ARG A 5 19.18 17.73 -42.99
CA ARG A 5 20.66 17.45 -42.94
C ARG A 5 21.50 18.57 -42.25
N LEU A 6 22.50 18.31 -41.39
CA LEU A 6 23.74 17.47 -41.45
C LEU A 6 24.77 18.03 -42.47
N THR A 7 26.08 18.18 -42.23
CA THR A 7 27.02 17.76 -41.14
C THR A 7 27.85 19.00 -40.62
N GLN A 8 29.10 19.07 -40.10
CA GLN A 8 30.25 18.15 -39.85
C GLN A 8 31.20 18.67 -38.73
N PHE A 9 32.35 18.00 -38.50
CA PHE A 9 33.44 18.33 -37.55
C PHE A 9 34.41 19.44 -38.03
N ALA A 10 35.14 20.06 -37.08
CA ALA A 10 36.46 20.69 -37.29
C ALA A 10 37.33 20.54 -36.01
N LEU A 11 38.66 20.59 -36.14
CA LEU A 11 39.63 20.27 -35.06
C LEU A 11 40.95 21.06 -35.23
N CYS A 12 41.68 21.26 -34.13
CA CYS A 12 43.05 21.83 -34.02
C CYS A 12 43.25 23.36 -34.26
N GLY A 13 44.17 23.95 -33.47
CA GLY A 13 44.65 25.33 -33.63
C GLY A 13 44.98 26.00 -32.28
N ALA A 14 46.23 25.90 -31.82
CA ALA A 14 46.65 26.39 -30.49
C ALA A 14 47.18 27.83 -30.48
N ALA A 15 47.06 28.50 -29.33
CA ALA A 15 47.82 29.71 -29.00
C ALA A 15 48.28 29.66 -27.53
N LEU A 16 49.60 29.67 -27.31
CA LEU A 16 50.21 29.73 -25.98
C LEU A 16 50.50 31.19 -25.62
N LEU A 17 50.09 31.61 -24.41
CA LEU A 17 50.65 32.78 -23.74
C LEU A 17 50.94 32.43 -22.28
N PHE A 18 52.22 32.21 -21.96
CA PHE A 18 52.68 32.02 -20.59
C PHE A 18 52.69 33.36 -19.85
N GLY A 19 51.88 33.46 -18.79
CA GLY A 19 51.78 34.64 -17.94
C GLY A 19 51.88 34.29 -16.45
N GLY A 20 53.09 34.00 -15.96
CA GLY A 20 53.39 34.07 -14.53
C GLY A 20 52.71 33.07 -13.59
N VAL A 21 52.27 31.89 -14.06
CA VAL A 21 51.87 30.82 -13.14
C VAL A 21 53.13 30.24 -12.48
N SER A 22 53.26 30.40 -11.17
CA SER A 22 54.31 29.74 -10.38
C SER A 22 54.18 28.23 -10.51
N MET A 23 55.27 27.53 -10.87
CA MET A 23 55.30 26.06 -10.92
C MET A 23 55.37 25.45 -9.51
N ALA A 24 54.29 25.62 -8.74
CA ALA A 24 53.86 24.56 -7.84
C ALA A 24 53.62 23.31 -8.69
N ALA A 25 53.99 22.13 -8.17
CA ALA A 25 54.07 20.92 -8.98
C ALA A 25 52.74 20.57 -9.66
N ASP A 26 52.82 20.14 -10.93
CA ASP A 26 51.76 19.37 -11.60
C ASP A 26 51.75 17.95 -11.00
N ASP A 27 51.40 17.87 -9.72
CA ASP A 27 51.42 16.64 -8.95
C ASP A 27 50.36 15.67 -9.48
N LEU A 28 50.85 14.52 -9.95
CA LEU A 28 50.02 13.45 -10.49
C LEU A 28 48.95 13.01 -9.48
N GLY A 29 49.27 13.00 -8.18
CA GLY A 29 48.36 12.65 -7.10
C GLY A 29 47.24 13.68 -6.88
N VAL A 30 47.52 14.97 -7.10
CA VAL A 30 46.49 16.03 -7.05
C VAL A 30 45.54 15.91 -8.24
N ARG A 31 46.06 15.57 -9.42
CA ARG A 31 45.24 15.33 -10.63
C ARG A 31 44.42 14.06 -10.55
N GLU A 32 45.02 12.96 -10.10
CA GLU A 32 44.34 11.68 -9.87
C GLU A 32 43.23 11.83 -8.84
N LYS A 33 43.52 12.46 -7.70
CA LYS A 33 42.50 12.79 -6.70
C LYS A 33 41.37 13.63 -7.28
N THR A 34 41.67 14.72 -7.99
CA THR A 34 40.65 15.56 -8.62
C THR A 34 39.77 14.78 -9.60
N ALA A 35 40.34 13.82 -10.36
CA ALA A 35 39.59 12.95 -11.26
C ALA A 35 38.68 11.95 -10.50
N ILE A 36 39.18 11.36 -9.41
CA ILE A 36 38.40 10.48 -8.53
C ILE A 36 37.24 11.27 -7.88
N ASP A 37 37.50 12.48 -7.38
CA ASP A 37 36.51 13.36 -6.74
C ASP A 37 35.40 13.76 -7.74
N LEU A 38 35.76 14.04 -9.00
CA LEU A 38 34.83 14.28 -10.11
C LEU A 38 33.98 13.03 -10.42
N MET A 39 34.59 11.84 -10.50
CA MET A 39 33.88 10.59 -10.75
C MET A 39 32.92 10.22 -9.61
N GLN A 40 33.32 10.41 -8.35
CA GLN A 40 32.44 10.23 -7.18
C GLN A 40 31.24 11.18 -7.24
N SER A 41 31.48 12.45 -7.60
CA SER A 41 30.42 13.46 -7.74
C SER A 41 29.43 13.12 -8.86
N ALA A 42 29.93 12.68 -10.02
CA ALA A 42 29.10 12.26 -11.15
C ALA A 42 28.28 10.99 -10.83
N ASN A 43 28.90 10.00 -10.18
CA ASN A 43 28.19 8.80 -9.73
C ASN A 43 27.08 9.14 -8.72
N ALA A 44 27.36 10.00 -7.74
CA ALA A 44 26.35 10.44 -6.77
C ALA A 44 25.16 11.16 -7.43
N LEU A 45 25.41 11.98 -8.46
CA LEU A 45 24.37 12.66 -9.24
C LEU A 45 23.55 11.68 -10.10
N SER A 46 24.21 10.71 -10.75
CA SER A 46 23.52 9.67 -11.54
C SER A 46 22.65 8.75 -10.67
N ILE A 47 23.14 8.40 -9.47
CA ILE A 47 22.38 7.64 -8.47
C ILE A 47 21.14 8.42 -8.00
N ARG A 48 21.29 9.74 -7.80
CA ARG A 48 20.19 10.65 -7.44
C ARG A 48 19.14 10.74 -8.53
N ASP A 49 19.53 10.95 -9.78
CA ASP A 49 18.58 11.05 -10.91
C ASP A 49 17.82 9.73 -11.12
N GLY A 50 18.49 8.58 -10.97
CA GLY A 50 17.85 7.26 -10.98
C GLY A 50 16.77 7.10 -9.88
N ALA A 51 17.07 7.49 -8.64
CA ALA A 51 16.11 7.46 -7.53
C ALA A 51 14.93 8.42 -7.75
N TYR A 52 15.20 9.63 -8.26
CA TYR A 52 14.18 10.60 -8.67
C TYR A 52 13.25 10.04 -9.75
N LEU A 53 13.80 9.43 -10.80
CA LEU A 53 13.02 8.80 -11.87
C LEU A 53 12.17 7.62 -11.36
N GLN A 54 12.73 6.75 -10.52
CA GLN A 54 12.02 5.60 -9.95
C GLN A 54 10.84 6.03 -9.06
N ALA A 55 11.04 7.02 -8.18
CA ALA A 55 9.98 7.55 -7.33
C ALA A 55 8.93 8.35 -8.13
N ARG A 56 9.34 9.03 -9.21
CA ARG A 56 8.44 9.70 -10.17
C ARG A 56 7.58 8.71 -10.93
N ASP A 57 8.13 7.56 -11.33
CA ASP A 57 7.38 6.51 -12.01
C ASP A 57 6.43 5.78 -11.06
N ALA A 58 6.81 5.56 -9.80
CA ALA A 58 5.89 5.08 -8.76
C ALA A 58 4.70 6.05 -8.55
N LEU A 59 4.92 7.36 -8.69
CA LEU A 59 3.87 8.37 -8.61
C LEU A 59 2.96 8.41 -9.85
N LEU A 60 3.54 8.34 -11.07
CA LEU A 60 2.86 8.75 -12.31
C LEU A 60 2.68 7.66 -13.38
N THR A 61 3.46 6.58 -13.35
CA THR A 61 3.66 5.71 -14.53
C THR A 61 2.93 4.37 -14.39
N GLY A 62 1.99 4.13 -15.32
CA GLY A 62 1.23 2.88 -15.42
C GLY A 62 0.04 2.78 -14.44
N THR A 63 -0.78 1.74 -14.64
CA THR A 63 -2.01 1.49 -13.86
C THR A 63 -1.76 1.16 -12.39
N GLY A 64 -0.53 0.72 -12.05
CA GLY A 64 -0.12 0.44 -10.68
C GLY A 64 0.33 1.65 -9.87
N SER A 65 0.47 2.83 -10.49
CA SER A 65 0.99 4.06 -9.88
C SER A 65 0.07 4.63 -8.78
N ILE A 66 0.66 5.42 -7.87
CA ILE A 66 -0.07 6.14 -6.82
C ILE A 66 -1.18 7.00 -7.42
N LYS A 67 -0.90 7.71 -8.53
CA LYS A 67 -1.91 8.50 -9.24
C LYS A 67 -3.08 7.64 -9.75
N ALA A 68 -2.80 6.59 -10.53
CA ALA A 68 -3.87 5.78 -11.14
C ALA A 68 -4.73 5.06 -10.08
N ARG A 69 -4.11 4.64 -8.97
CA ARG A 69 -4.82 4.06 -7.81
C ARG A 69 -5.68 5.08 -7.08
N LEU A 70 -5.19 6.31 -6.92
CA LEU A 70 -5.95 7.41 -6.33
C LEU A 70 -7.15 7.82 -7.19
N GLU A 71 -6.99 7.90 -8.52
CA GLU A 71 -8.09 8.14 -9.47
C GLU A 71 -9.13 7.00 -9.41
N THR A 72 -8.69 5.75 -9.28
CA THR A 72 -9.56 4.58 -9.07
C THR A 72 -10.32 4.65 -7.74
N TRP A 73 -9.64 5.07 -6.66
CA TRP A 73 -10.22 5.27 -5.33
C TRP A 73 -11.27 6.39 -5.33
N GLU A 74 -11.01 7.53 -6.00
CA GLU A 74 -11.98 8.62 -6.13
C GLU A 74 -13.22 8.19 -6.94
N ALA A 75 -13.04 7.40 -8.00
CA ALA A 75 -14.15 6.81 -8.74
C ALA A 75 -14.98 5.83 -7.88
N GLY A 76 -14.32 4.99 -7.07
CA GLY A 76 -14.98 4.12 -6.10
C GLY A 76 -15.78 4.90 -5.04
N MET A 77 -15.22 6.01 -4.54
CA MET A 77 -15.88 6.91 -3.60
C MET A 77 -17.15 7.54 -4.21
N GLN A 78 -17.09 7.96 -5.48
CA GLN A 78 -18.27 8.46 -6.19
C GLN A 78 -19.35 7.38 -6.37
N GLN A 79 -18.97 6.14 -6.68
CA GLN A 79 -19.91 5.01 -6.77
C GLN A 79 -20.55 4.66 -5.41
N TRP A 80 -19.79 4.79 -4.31
CA TRP A 80 -20.27 4.59 -2.94
C TRP A 80 -21.29 5.67 -2.53
N MET A 81 -20.97 6.96 -2.76
CA MET A 81 -21.92 8.07 -2.57
C MET A 81 -23.19 7.90 -3.41
N THR A 82 -23.05 7.41 -4.65
CA THR A 82 -24.19 7.10 -5.53
C THR A 82 -25.05 5.95 -4.99
N GLY A 83 -24.42 4.95 -4.34
CA GLY A 83 -25.13 3.87 -3.66
C GLY A 83 -26.05 4.37 -2.54
N TRP A 84 -25.56 5.29 -1.69
CA TRP A 84 -26.41 5.92 -0.67
C TRP A 84 -27.60 6.69 -1.25
N MET A 85 -27.41 7.40 -2.37
CA MET A 85 -28.53 8.05 -3.08
C MET A 85 -29.58 7.03 -3.58
N GLY A 86 -29.14 5.84 -4.01
CA GLY A 86 -30.03 4.73 -4.38
C GLY A 86 -30.80 4.14 -3.18
N ILE A 87 -30.19 4.07 -2.00
CA ILE A 87 -30.90 3.62 -0.78
C ILE A 87 -31.91 4.68 -0.32
N LEU A 88 -31.52 5.96 -0.35
CA LEU A 88 -32.41 7.05 0.03
C LEU A 88 -33.61 7.21 -0.94
N SER A 89 -33.47 6.87 -2.22
CA SER A 89 -34.62 6.84 -3.14
C SER A 89 -35.51 5.61 -2.92
N LEU A 90 -34.95 4.43 -2.57
CA LEU A 90 -35.72 3.26 -2.12
C LEU A 90 -36.58 3.59 -0.88
N MET A 91 -36.06 4.41 0.05
CA MET A 91 -36.81 4.84 1.25
C MET A 91 -37.99 5.76 0.95
N GLU A 92 -38.10 6.34 -0.24
CA GLU A 92 -39.25 7.18 -0.62
C GLU A 92 -40.52 6.37 -0.92
N LEU A 93 -40.40 5.04 -1.05
CA LEU A 93 -41.50 4.13 -1.36
C LEU A 93 -42.31 4.62 -2.59
N ARG A 94 -41.62 4.91 -3.70
CA ARG A 94 -42.27 5.36 -4.95
C ARG A 94 -43.13 4.26 -5.57
N ASP A 95 -42.52 3.11 -5.86
CA ASP A 95 -43.14 2.01 -6.62
C ASP A 95 -43.83 1.01 -5.70
N ASN A 96 -44.95 0.42 -6.12
CA ASN A 96 -45.80 -0.39 -5.23
C ASN A 96 -45.26 -1.82 -5.04
N ILE A 97 -44.17 -1.96 -4.28
CA ILE A 97 -43.49 -3.23 -4.02
C ILE A 97 -43.94 -3.86 -2.68
N PRO A 98 -43.98 -5.21 -2.57
CA PRO A 98 -44.19 -5.90 -1.30
C PRO A 98 -43.09 -5.58 -0.27
N TYR A 99 -43.42 -5.59 1.01
CA TYR A 99 -42.46 -5.30 2.08
C TYR A 99 -41.23 -6.25 2.06
N THR A 100 -41.43 -7.53 1.76
CA THR A 100 -40.33 -8.51 1.63
C THR A 100 -39.36 -8.18 0.49
N SER A 101 -39.86 -7.59 -0.60
CA SER A 101 -39.02 -7.14 -1.72
C SER A 101 -38.25 -5.86 -1.36
N PHE A 102 -38.88 -4.94 -0.60
CA PHE A 102 -38.25 -3.76 -0.04
C PHE A 102 -37.13 -4.13 0.96
N GLU A 103 -37.40 -5.03 1.91
CA GLU A 103 -36.46 -5.55 2.91
C GLU A 103 -35.23 -6.20 2.24
N ALA A 104 -35.46 -7.06 1.23
CA ALA A 104 -34.39 -7.71 0.48
C ALA A 104 -33.55 -6.72 -0.34
N ALA A 105 -34.18 -5.75 -1.01
CA ALA A 105 -33.49 -4.71 -1.77
C ALA A 105 -32.64 -3.80 -0.86
N LEU A 106 -33.19 -3.42 0.30
CA LEU A 106 -32.50 -2.61 1.30
C LEU A 106 -31.25 -3.32 1.84
N THR A 107 -31.43 -4.56 2.31
CA THR A 107 -30.32 -5.41 2.81
C THR A 107 -29.23 -5.55 1.73
N THR A 108 -29.61 -5.82 0.48
CA THR A 108 -28.65 -5.97 -0.64
C THR A 108 -27.84 -4.69 -0.89
N GLN A 109 -28.48 -3.52 -0.87
CA GLN A 109 -27.82 -2.25 -1.13
C GLN A 109 -26.94 -1.79 0.04
N LEU A 110 -27.32 -2.08 1.29
CA LEU A 110 -26.53 -1.76 2.48
C LEU A 110 -25.26 -2.63 2.56
N ASN A 111 -25.38 -3.95 2.35
CA ASN A 111 -24.22 -4.86 2.23
C ASN A 111 -23.24 -4.38 1.14
N LEU A 112 -23.76 -3.86 0.03
CA LEU A 112 -22.95 -3.30 -1.05
C LEU A 112 -22.21 -2.02 -0.63
N GLN A 113 -22.80 -1.15 0.21
CA GLN A 113 -22.08 0.03 0.72
C GLN A 113 -21.03 -0.34 1.77
N ALA A 114 -21.29 -1.34 2.62
CA ALA A 114 -20.33 -1.83 3.58
C ALA A 114 -19.10 -2.47 2.89
N THR A 115 -19.33 -3.33 1.90
CA THR A 115 -18.28 -3.93 1.07
C THR A 115 -17.43 -2.85 0.39
N ARG A 116 -18.07 -1.87 -0.27
CA ARG A 116 -17.37 -0.75 -0.92
C ARG A 116 -16.59 0.13 0.05
N LEU A 117 -17.10 0.37 1.26
CA LEU A 117 -16.40 1.15 2.28
C LEU A 117 -15.14 0.43 2.77
N LEU A 118 -15.19 -0.90 2.88
CA LEU A 118 -14.01 -1.74 3.15
C LEU A 118 -12.99 -1.65 2.01
N ASP A 119 -13.42 -1.81 0.76
CA ASP A 119 -12.52 -1.72 -0.41
C ASP A 119 -11.83 -0.35 -0.49
N LEU A 120 -12.58 0.74 -0.25
CA LEU A 120 -12.02 2.10 -0.20
C LEU A 120 -11.02 2.28 0.96
N THR A 121 -11.27 1.65 2.12
CA THR A 121 -10.34 1.68 3.26
C THR A 121 -9.06 0.87 2.97
N LYS A 122 -9.20 -0.31 2.34
CA LYS A 122 -8.09 -1.17 1.90
C LYS A 122 -7.23 -0.47 0.85
N GLN A 123 -7.84 0.12 -0.17
CA GLN A 123 -7.17 0.90 -1.21
C GLN A 123 -6.44 2.13 -0.65
N ALA A 124 -7.08 2.90 0.24
CA ALA A 124 -6.44 4.04 0.90
C ALA A 124 -5.17 3.62 1.68
N THR A 125 -5.22 2.49 2.39
CA THR A 125 -4.07 1.93 3.12
C THR A 125 -2.94 1.53 2.16
N GLN A 126 -3.26 0.90 1.02
CA GLN A 126 -2.27 0.52 0.00
C GLN A 126 -1.61 1.75 -0.66
N ILE A 127 -2.40 2.76 -1.02
CA ILE A 127 -1.93 4.02 -1.62
C ILE A 127 -0.96 4.74 -0.66
N LYS A 128 -1.26 4.75 0.63
CA LYS A 128 -0.40 5.31 1.68
C LYS A 128 0.92 4.55 1.86
N ALA A 129 0.88 3.21 1.86
CA ALA A 129 2.08 2.37 1.94
C ALA A 129 3.03 2.62 0.75
N GLN A 130 2.50 2.59 -0.48
CA GLN A 130 3.28 2.84 -1.70
C GLN A 130 3.91 4.24 -1.72
N GLY A 131 3.25 5.25 -1.12
CA GLY A 131 3.82 6.58 -0.93
C GLY A 131 5.01 6.59 0.03
N ALA A 132 4.92 5.87 1.15
CA ALA A 132 6.04 5.69 2.08
C ALA A 132 7.23 4.98 1.40
N ASP A 133 6.98 3.93 0.61
CA ASP A 133 8.02 3.22 -0.14
C ASP A 133 8.71 4.15 -1.15
N ALA A 134 7.95 4.93 -1.92
CA ALA A 134 8.48 5.88 -2.89
C ALA A 134 9.25 7.05 -2.25
N LEU A 135 8.83 7.52 -1.06
CA LEU A 135 9.59 8.49 -0.27
C LEU A 135 10.89 7.90 0.29
N ALA A 136 10.88 6.62 0.67
CA ALA A 136 12.09 5.91 1.12
C ALA A 136 13.14 5.74 0.00
N ILE A 137 12.71 5.60 -1.26
CA ILE A 137 13.59 5.56 -2.45
C ILE A 137 14.32 6.90 -2.64
N LEU A 138 13.63 8.04 -2.49
CA LEU A 138 14.27 9.37 -2.55
C LEU A 138 15.25 9.59 -1.39
N GLY A 139 14.85 9.21 -0.17
CA GLY A 139 15.64 9.40 1.05
C GLY A 139 15.99 10.88 1.33
N PRO A 140 16.85 11.14 2.33
CA PRO A 140 17.25 12.51 2.66
C PRO A 140 18.10 13.12 1.54
N VAL A 141 17.71 14.30 1.05
CA VAL A 141 18.48 15.10 0.09
C VAL A 141 19.91 15.27 0.65
N PRO A 142 20.97 14.93 -0.10
CA PRO A 142 22.31 15.04 0.41
C PRO A 142 22.66 16.53 0.41
N LYS A 143 22.90 17.11 1.58
CA LYS A 143 23.67 18.37 1.62
C LYS A 143 25.01 18.06 0.93
N PRO A 144 25.40 18.79 -0.13
CA PRO A 144 26.70 18.58 -0.75
C PRO A 144 27.76 18.72 0.35
N ALA A 145 28.72 17.79 0.39
CA ALA A 145 29.69 17.70 1.48
C ALA A 145 30.43 19.05 1.63
N ALA A 146 30.13 19.77 2.71
CA ALA A 146 30.60 21.13 2.88
C ALA A 146 32.13 21.14 2.95
N SER A 147 32.77 21.88 2.04
CA SER A 147 34.20 22.22 2.04
C SER A 147 35.24 21.11 1.78
N SER A 148 34.99 20.10 0.92
CA SER A 148 36.04 19.11 0.57
C SER A 148 36.42 18.91 -0.91
N TYR A 149 35.55 19.21 -1.90
CA TYR A 149 35.84 18.89 -3.31
C TYR A 149 35.79 20.12 -4.25
N PRO A 150 36.96 20.68 -4.66
CA PRO A 150 37.00 21.79 -5.61
C PRO A 150 36.49 21.40 -7.02
N GLY A 151 36.52 20.10 -7.37
CA GLY A 151 35.94 19.58 -8.60
C GLY A 151 34.41 19.62 -8.69
N ALA A 152 33.68 19.87 -7.59
CA ALA A 152 32.22 19.83 -7.59
C ALA A 152 31.55 21.06 -8.23
N ALA A 153 32.26 22.18 -8.38
CA ALA A 153 31.69 23.46 -8.82
C ALA A 153 30.94 23.42 -10.17
N PRO A 154 31.39 22.70 -11.23
CA PRO A 154 30.64 22.59 -12.49
C PRO A 154 29.31 21.86 -12.36
N PHE A 155 29.13 21.02 -11.34
CA PHE A 155 27.92 20.22 -11.13
C PHE A 155 26.90 20.89 -10.20
N ALA A 156 27.27 21.93 -9.46
CA ALA A 156 26.37 22.58 -8.49
C ALA A 156 25.00 22.97 -9.08
N PRO A 157 24.89 23.59 -10.28
CA PRO A 157 23.58 23.92 -10.86
C PRO A 157 22.71 22.70 -11.19
N ALA A 158 23.32 21.55 -11.48
CA ALA A 158 22.60 20.30 -11.72
C ALA A 158 22.16 19.64 -10.40
N ILE A 159 23.00 19.71 -9.35
CA ILE A 159 22.67 19.24 -8.00
C ILE A 159 21.52 20.07 -7.41
N ASP A 160 21.57 21.39 -7.52
CA ASP A 160 20.51 22.29 -7.01
C ASP A 160 19.19 22.10 -7.76
N SER A 161 19.25 21.97 -9.10
CA SER A 161 18.08 21.72 -9.97
C SER A 161 17.45 20.35 -9.76
N LEU A 162 18.24 19.33 -9.41
CA LEU A 162 17.70 18.02 -9.03
C LEU A 162 17.11 18.07 -7.62
N GLY A 163 17.80 18.70 -6.66
CA GLY A 163 17.33 18.87 -5.28
C GLY A 163 15.99 19.59 -5.18
N SER A 164 15.74 20.63 -6.00
CA SER A 164 14.42 21.29 -6.03
C SER A 164 13.33 20.36 -6.55
N ARG A 165 13.60 19.57 -7.60
CA ARG A 165 12.66 18.57 -8.16
C ARG A 165 12.40 17.42 -7.19
N GLU A 166 13.39 17.01 -6.41
CA GLU A 166 13.24 16.02 -5.35
C GLU A 166 12.32 16.53 -4.21
N VAL A 167 12.42 17.82 -3.86
CA VAL A 167 11.50 18.45 -2.90
C VAL A 167 10.08 18.53 -3.45
N GLU A 168 9.89 18.97 -4.70
CA GLU A 168 8.59 18.99 -5.39
C GLU A 168 7.96 17.59 -5.46
N LEU A 169 8.74 16.58 -5.85
CA LEU A 169 8.29 15.19 -5.94
C LEU A 169 7.98 14.60 -4.56
N SER A 170 8.78 14.89 -3.53
CA SER A 170 8.51 14.47 -2.15
C SER A 170 7.22 15.06 -1.62
N ALA A 171 6.94 16.34 -1.91
CA ALA A 171 5.68 16.98 -1.56
C ALA A 171 4.49 16.34 -2.30
N ALA A 172 4.62 16.10 -3.61
CA ALA A 172 3.58 15.45 -4.41
C ALA A 172 3.28 14.01 -3.92
N LEU A 173 4.31 13.21 -3.66
CA LEU A 173 4.19 11.87 -3.07
C LEU A 173 3.48 11.91 -1.72
N THR A 174 3.89 12.82 -0.82
CA THR A 174 3.30 12.96 0.52
C THR A 174 1.81 13.31 0.44
N VAL A 175 1.45 14.29 -0.39
CA VAL A 175 0.05 14.74 -0.55
C VAL A 175 -0.80 13.64 -1.20
N MET A 176 -0.38 13.08 -2.33
CA MET A 176 -1.20 12.14 -3.09
C MET A 176 -1.37 10.78 -2.37
N SER A 177 -0.36 10.31 -1.66
CA SER A 177 -0.45 9.05 -0.90
C SER A 177 -1.29 9.14 0.38
N THR A 178 -1.34 10.32 1.03
CA THR A 178 -2.10 10.50 2.27
C THR A 178 -3.55 10.96 2.05
N MET A 179 -3.89 11.51 0.88
CA MET A 179 -5.23 12.08 0.62
C MET A 179 -6.38 11.07 0.75
N ALA A 180 -6.19 9.83 0.29
CA ALA A 180 -7.20 8.77 0.41
C ALA A 180 -7.43 8.37 1.88
N ASP A 181 -6.36 8.24 2.65
CA ASP A 181 -6.38 7.91 4.08
C ASP A 181 -7.06 9.02 4.90
N ALA A 182 -6.67 10.28 4.68
CA ALA A 182 -7.27 11.44 5.35
C ALA A 182 -8.79 11.56 5.08
N ARG A 183 -9.23 11.34 3.83
CA ARG A 183 -10.65 11.35 3.47
C ARG A 183 -11.42 10.12 3.98
N SER A 184 -10.75 8.98 4.21
CA SER A 184 -11.41 7.75 4.70
C SER A 184 -12.09 7.93 6.07
N ALA A 185 -11.59 8.83 6.91
CA ALA A 185 -12.21 9.19 8.18
C ALA A 185 -13.63 9.77 7.97
N THR A 186 -13.78 10.71 7.03
CA THR A 186 -15.07 11.34 6.69
C THR A 186 -16.08 10.33 6.13
N LEU A 187 -15.63 9.28 5.43
CA LEU A 187 -16.55 8.24 4.94
C LEU A 187 -17.28 7.51 6.07
N ARG A 188 -16.66 7.36 7.26
CA ARG A 188 -17.32 6.73 8.42
C ARG A 188 -18.39 7.61 9.06
N GLU A 189 -18.18 8.92 9.03
CA GLU A 189 -19.17 9.92 9.45
C GLU A 189 -20.35 9.98 8.47
N VAL A 190 -20.07 9.90 7.17
CA VAL A 190 -21.09 9.82 6.12
C VAL A 190 -21.91 8.54 6.20
N ASP A 191 -21.31 7.36 6.44
CA ASP A 191 -22.05 6.10 6.68
C ASP A 191 -23.01 6.27 7.87
N THR A 192 -22.47 6.70 9.03
CA THR A 192 -23.25 6.88 10.27
C THR A 192 -24.43 7.83 10.06
N THR A 193 -24.19 8.98 9.40
CA THR A 193 -25.22 9.99 9.11
C THR A 193 -26.24 9.47 8.09
N SER A 194 -25.81 8.70 7.09
CA SER A 194 -26.71 8.15 6.06
C SER A 194 -27.67 7.11 6.65
N ARG A 195 -27.23 6.30 7.61
CA ARG A 195 -28.08 5.37 8.36
C ARG A 195 -29.21 6.09 9.13
N ILE A 196 -28.90 7.24 9.74
CA ILE A 196 -29.90 8.09 10.42
C ILE A 196 -30.87 8.74 9.39
N ALA A 197 -30.34 9.17 8.24
CA ALA A 197 -31.15 9.73 7.16
C ALA A 197 -32.14 8.70 6.56
N ILE A 198 -31.76 7.42 6.48
CA ILE A 198 -32.63 6.31 6.03
C ILE A 198 -33.90 6.21 6.88
N ILE A 199 -33.76 6.10 8.21
CA ILE A 199 -34.91 6.01 9.13
C ILE A 199 -35.80 7.25 9.02
N THR A 200 -35.18 8.43 8.93
CA THR A 200 -35.90 9.72 8.83
C THR A 200 -36.72 9.81 7.53
N ARG A 201 -36.12 9.43 6.39
CA ARG A 201 -36.77 9.47 5.07
C ARG A 201 -37.85 8.41 4.93
N LEU A 202 -37.60 7.20 5.46
CA LEU A 202 -38.58 6.12 5.51
C LEU A 202 -39.80 6.49 6.37
N ARG A 203 -39.59 7.08 7.56
CA ARG A 203 -40.68 7.57 8.41
C ARG A 203 -41.56 8.59 7.70
N ALA A 204 -40.95 9.55 6.98
CA ALA A 204 -41.67 10.53 6.19
C ALA A 204 -42.47 9.88 5.05
N ALA A 205 -41.88 8.93 4.32
CA ALA A 205 -42.55 8.21 3.23
C ALA A 205 -43.71 7.34 3.72
N LEU A 206 -43.56 6.66 4.86
CA LEU A 206 -44.62 5.85 5.47
C LEU A 206 -45.79 6.73 5.93
N LEU A 207 -45.52 7.85 6.60
CA LEU A 207 -46.56 8.82 7.00
C LEU A 207 -47.31 9.41 5.79
N ALA A 208 -46.60 9.70 4.70
CA ALA A 208 -47.19 10.28 3.49
C ALA A 208 -47.93 9.27 2.59
N ARG A 209 -47.67 7.96 2.72
CA ARG A 209 -48.17 6.93 1.77
C ARG A 209 -48.94 5.78 2.40
N GLY A 210 -48.88 5.58 3.73
CA GLY A 210 -49.65 4.57 4.47
C GLY A 210 -49.40 3.10 4.12
N ARG A 211 -48.32 2.78 3.36
CA ARG A 211 -48.18 1.48 2.66
C ARG A 211 -47.88 0.27 3.53
N TYR A 212 -47.13 0.45 4.61
CA TYR A 212 -46.72 -0.62 5.53
C TYR A 212 -47.02 -0.16 6.97
N PRO A 213 -47.21 -1.08 7.95
CA PRO A 213 -47.44 -0.71 9.34
C PRO A 213 -46.27 0.13 9.89
N LEU A 214 -46.56 1.39 10.24
CA LEU A 214 -45.55 2.43 10.49
C LEU A 214 -44.48 2.00 11.51
N GLU A 215 -44.92 1.61 12.70
CA GLU A 215 -44.05 1.28 13.84
C GLU A 215 -43.22 0.02 13.57
N GLN A 216 -43.87 -1.05 13.12
CA GLN A 216 -43.21 -2.32 12.78
C GLN A 216 -42.16 -2.14 11.66
N THR A 217 -42.45 -1.31 10.66
CA THR A 217 -41.53 -1.05 9.53
C THR A 217 -40.31 -0.27 10.00
N ILE A 218 -40.51 0.78 10.81
CA ILE A 218 -39.40 1.57 11.39
C ILE A 218 -38.57 0.69 12.32
N GLN A 219 -39.19 -0.13 13.18
CA GLN A 219 -38.50 -1.03 14.10
C GLN A 219 -37.67 -2.08 13.34
N SER A 220 -38.21 -2.69 12.28
CA SER A 220 -37.50 -3.71 11.49
C SER A 220 -36.30 -3.13 10.74
N VAL A 221 -36.43 -1.92 10.18
CA VAL A 221 -35.29 -1.25 9.51
C VAL A 221 -34.25 -0.74 10.51
N GLN A 222 -34.66 -0.26 11.69
CA GLN A 222 -33.73 0.09 12.77
C GLN A 222 -32.92 -1.14 13.21
N GLN A 223 -33.58 -2.29 13.43
CA GLN A 223 -32.90 -3.55 13.75
C GLN A 223 -31.91 -4.00 12.68
N LEU A 224 -32.19 -3.77 11.39
CA LEU A 224 -31.27 -4.09 10.29
C LEU A 224 -30.02 -3.19 10.35
N LEU A 225 -30.19 -1.87 10.48
CA LEU A 225 -29.08 -0.92 10.55
C LEU A 225 -28.20 -1.12 11.80
N ASP A 226 -28.81 -1.46 12.94
CA ASP A 226 -28.08 -1.79 14.18
C ASP A 226 -27.34 -3.14 14.08
N ALA A 227 -27.92 -4.14 13.41
CA ALA A 227 -27.26 -5.41 13.14
C ALA A 227 -26.03 -5.23 12.24
N GLU A 228 -26.17 -4.51 11.13
CA GLU A 228 -25.07 -4.20 10.21
C GLU A 228 -23.91 -3.48 10.89
N ARG A 229 -24.21 -2.52 11.77
CA ARG A 229 -23.19 -1.77 12.54
C ARG A 229 -22.29 -2.68 13.39
N VAL A 230 -22.80 -3.82 13.85
CA VAL A 230 -22.04 -4.84 14.59
C VAL A 230 -21.37 -5.83 13.64
N VAL A 231 -22.09 -6.29 12.61
CA VAL A 231 -21.71 -7.41 11.74
C VAL A 231 -20.67 -7.03 10.68
N GLU A 232 -20.82 -5.89 10.01
CA GLU A 232 -19.98 -5.54 8.86
C GLU A 232 -18.50 -5.37 9.22
N PRO A 233 -18.10 -4.74 10.34
CA PRO A 233 -16.69 -4.71 10.76
C PRO A 233 -16.07 -6.10 11.01
N ILE A 234 -16.89 -7.09 11.39
CA ILE A 234 -16.45 -8.47 11.66
C ILE A 234 -16.22 -9.22 10.34
N LEU A 235 -17.18 -9.14 9.40
CA LEU A 235 -17.05 -9.73 8.07
C LEU A 235 -15.89 -9.08 7.29
N ALA A 236 -15.67 -7.79 7.48
CA ALA A 236 -14.58 -7.04 6.88
C ALA A 236 -13.19 -7.53 7.32
N GLU A 237 -12.93 -7.61 8.63
CA GLU A 237 -11.64 -8.07 9.14
C GLU A 237 -11.41 -9.57 8.84
N ALA A 238 -12.47 -10.39 8.87
CA ALA A 238 -12.38 -11.79 8.45
C ALA A 238 -12.04 -11.96 6.95
N THR A 239 -12.63 -11.14 6.06
CA THR A 239 -12.32 -11.15 4.62
C THR A 239 -10.90 -10.66 4.34
N LYS A 240 -10.43 -9.67 5.10
CA LYS A 240 -9.03 -9.20 5.03
C LYS A 240 -8.04 -10.29 5.43
N LEU A 241 -8.31 -11.02 6.51
CA LEU A 241 -7.43 -12.10 6.99
C LEU A 241 -7.48 -13.34 6.08
N GLU A 242 -8.62 -13.63 5.46
CA GLU A 242 -8.77 -14.68 4.44
C GLU A 242 -7.92 -14.41 3.20
N HIS A 243 -8.01 -13.21 2.62
CA HIS A 243 -7.16 -12.81 1.50
C HIS A 243 -5.67 -12.74 1.83
N GLU A 244 -5.31 -12.41 3.07
CA GLU A 244 -3.91 -12.36 3.48
C GLU A 244 -3.33 -13.77 3.69
N LEU A 245 -4.13 -14.73 4.17
CA LEU A 245 -3.75 -16.14 4.23
C LEU A 245 -3.67 -16.80 2.84
N ASP A 246 -4.60 -16.51 1.92
CA ASP A 246 -4.52 -16.92 0.51
C ASP A 246 -3.22 -16.41 -0.13
N ARG A 247 -2.93 -15.12 0.03
CA ARG A 247 -1.69 -14.49 -0.44
C ARG A 247 -0.44 -15.16 0.16
N GLN A 248 -0.42 -15.47 1.44
CA GLN A 248 0.71 -16.11 2.11
C GLN A 248 0.91 -17.56 1.64
N ALA A 249 -0.18 -18.34 1.53
CA ALA A 249 -0.14 -19.72 1.04
C ALA A 249 0.39 -19.80 -0.41
N LEU A 250 -0.12 -18.94 -1.31
CA LEU A 250 0.33 -18.86 -2.71
C LEU A 250 1.78 -18.42 -2.89
N ASN A 251 2.39 -17.77 -1.89
CA ASN A 251 3.78 -17.32 -1.91
C ASN A 251 4.69 -18.16 -0.97
N PHE A 252 4.23 -19.30 -0.47
CA PHE A 252 4.95 -20.19 0.46
C PHE A 252 5.42 -19.54 1.78
N GLN A 253 4.76 -18.45 2.21
CA GLN A 253 5.08 -17.73 3.45
C GLN A 253 4.51 -18.43 4.69
N ILE A 254 5.13 -19.55 5.06
CA ILE A 254 4.66 -20.49 6.09
C ILE A 254 4.62 -19.88 7.51
N ILE A 255 5.57 -19.01 7.86
CA ILE A 255 5.65 -18.43 9.20
C ILE A 255 4.64 -17.29 9.34
N HIS A 256 4.56 -16.39 8.35
CA HIS A 256 3.47 -15.41 8.26
C HIS A 256 2.09 -16.08 8.29
N ALA A 257 1.90 -17.22 7.61
CA ALA A 257 0.64 -17.98 7.65
C ALA A 257 0.32 -18.52 9.05
N ARG A 258 1.31 -18.96 9.82
CA ARG A 258 1.14 -19.42 11.22
C ARG A 258 0.77 -18.29 12.17
N ASP A 259 1.40 -17.13 12.07
CA ASP A 259 1.03 -15.98 12.89
C ASP A 259 -0.35 -15.42 12.49
N THR A 260 -0.64 -15.35 11.18
CA THR A 260 -1.91 -14.81 10.66
C THR A 260 -3.11 -15.69 11.01
N ILE A 261 -3.00 -17.03 10.94
CA ILE A 261 -4.12 -17.91 11.32
C ILE A 261 -4.45 -17.85 12.83
N LEU A 262 -3.46 -17.57 13.69
CA LEU A 262 -3.72 -17.38 15.13
C LEU A 262 -4.57 -16.13 15.37
N VAL A 263 -4.31 -15.04 14.65
CA VAL A 263 -5.16 -13.84 14.66
C VAL A 263 -6.53 -14.16 14.03
N GLY A 264 -6.57 -14.89 12.92
CA GLY A 264 -7.79 -15.36 12.25
C GLY A 264 -8.73 -16.10 13.19
N ARG A 265 -8.23 -17.14 13.88
CA ARG A 265 -8.97 -17.94 14.88
C ARG A 265 -9.55 -17.08 16.02
N GLN A 266 -8.75 -16.15 16.56
CA GLN A 266 -9.21 -15.22 17.60
C GLN A 266 -10.32 -14.29 17.09
N ARG A 267 -10.16 -13.73 15.88
CA ARG A 267 -11.17 -12.85 15.25
C ARG A 267 -12.45 -13.59 14.89
N CYS A 268 -12.35 -14.84 14.41
CA CYS A 268 -13.50 -15.72 14.20
C CYS A 268 -14.27 -15.98 15.51
N THR A 269 -13.59 -16.39 16.58
CA THR A 269 -14.24 -16.68 17.87
C THR A 269 -14.93 -15.45 18.46
N ALA A 270 -14.27 -14.29 18.46
CA ALA A 270 -14.86 -13.02 18.88
C ALA A 270 -16.04 -12.60 17.96
N GLY A 271 -15.89 -12.79 16.65
CA GLY A 271 -16.90 -12.49 15.65
C GLY A 271 -18.16 -13.31 15.82
N HIS A 272 -18.06 -14.63 15.97
CA HIS A 272 -19.21 -15.49 16.25
C HIS A 272 -19.91 -15.09 17.55
N THR A 273 -19.15 -14.76 18.60
CA THR A 273 -19.71 -14.30 19.87
C THR A 273 -20.54 -13.02 19.69
N ALA A 274 -20.00 -12.02 18.98
CA ALA A 274 -20.68 -10.76 18.72
C ALA A 274 -21.91 -10.90 17.80
N ILE A 275 -21.81 -11.66 16.69
CA ILE A 275 -22.95 -11.88 15.78
C ILE A 275 -24.03 -12.77 16.42
N ASN A 276 -23.67 -13.62 17.38
CA ASN A 276 -24.65 -14.38 18.18
C ASN A 276 -25.40 -13.53 19.21
N ALA A 277 -24.81 -12.42 19.67
CA ALA A 277 -25.47 -11.47 20.57
C ALA A 277 -26.49 -10.53 19.87
N VAL A 278 -26.49 -10.47 18.53
CA VAL A 278 -27.48 -9.68 17.78
C VAL A 278 -28.83 -10.39 17.75
N THR A 279 -29.86 -9.73 18.29
CA THR A 279 -31.22 -10.26 18.48
C THR A 279 -32.25 -9.82 17.42
N GLY A 280 -31.94 -8.79 16.63
CA GLY A 280 -32.79 -8.29 15.54
C GLY A 280 -32.45 -8.86 14.16
N ALA A 281 -33.20 -8.48 13.13
CA ALA A 281 -32.89 -8.71 11.71
C ALA A 281 -32.46 -10.15 11.35
N SER A 282 -33.20 -11.15 11.86
CA SER A 282 -32.78 -12.56 11.89
C SER A 282 -32.32 -13.16 10.55
N LYS A 283 -32.92 -12.77 9.41
CA LYS A 283 -32.51 -13.19 8.06
C LYS A 283 -31.08 -12.75 7.74
N TYR A 284 -30.80 -11.46 7.89
CA TYR A 284 -29.49 -10.86 7.67
C TYR A 284 -28.45 -11.47 8.60
N VAL A 285 -28.74 -11.51 9.91
CA VAL A 285 -27.83 -12.07 10.92
C VAL A 285 -27.52 -13.54 10.64
N THR A 286 -28.50 -14.34 10.18
CA THR A 286 -28.28 -15.75 9.80
C THR A 286 -27.39 -15.88 8.56
N ALA A 287 -27.62 -15.08 7.53
CA ALA A 287 -26.75 -15.05 6.34
C ALA A 287 -25.32 -14.64 6.70
N SER A 288 -25.14 -13.66 7.59
CA SER A 288 -23.84 -13.19 8.03
C SER A 288 -23.12 -14.18 8.95
N ARG A 289 -23.83 -14.96 9.79
CA ARG A 289 -23.24 -16.12 10.49
C ARG A 289 -22.72 -17.16 9.49
N ALA A 290 -23.49 -17.47 8.44
CA ALA A 290 -23.06 -18.38 7.39
C ALA A 290 -21.85 -17.84 6.61
N ARG A 291 -21.80 -16.53 6.31
CA ARG A 291 -20.65 -15.90 5.65
C ARG A 291 -19.40 -15.89 6.53
N LEU A 292 -19.53 -15.63 7.83
CA LEU A 292 -18.40 -15.73 8.76
C LEU A 292 -17.89 -17.17 8.86
N ASN A 293 -18.78 -18.17 8.97
CA ASN A 293 -18.39 -19.60 8.92
C ASN A 293 -17.59 -19.92 7.64
N GLN A 294 -18.02 -19.44 6.47
CA GLN A 294 -17.31 -19.63 5.20
C GLN A 294 -15.91 -19.01 5.23
N LEU A 295 -15.78 -17.76 5.68
CA LEU A 295 -14.49 -17.05 5.76
C LEU A 295 -13.53 -17.72 6.76
N CYS A 296 -14.03 -18.15 7.91
CA CYS A 296 -13.24 -18.88 8.90
C CYS A 296 -12.80 -20.26 8.37
N THR A 297 -13.67 -20.96 7.65
CA THR A 297 -13.30 -22.23 6.99
C THR A 297 -12.27 -22.00 5.87
N ALA A 298 -12.41 -20.92 5.08
CA ALA A 298 -11.44 -20.58 4.04
C ALA A 298 -10.06 -20.24 4.62
N MET A 299 -9.99 -19.48 5.72
CA MET A 299 -8.74 -19.21 6.44
C MET A 299 -8.04 -20.49 6.91
N GLU A 300 -8.78 -21.44 7.51
CA GLU A 300 -8.23 -22.75 7.90
C GLU A 300 -7.79 -23.56 6.67
N ASN A 301 -8.55 -23.52 5.57
CA ASN A 301 -8.20 -24.22 4.33
C ASN A 301 -6.91 -23.67 3.70
N HIS A 302 -6.75 -22.34 3.62
CA HIS A 302 -5.53 -21.68 3.10
C HIS A 302 -4.31 -21.95 3.99
N HIS A 303 -4.50 -22.00 5.31
CA HIS A 303 -3.44 -22.43 6.22
C HIS A 303 -3.11 -23.92 6.06
N SER A 304 -4.11 -24.77 5.81
CA SER A 304 -3.94 -26.21 5.58
C SER A 304 -3.28 -26.54 4.24
N SER A 305 -3.47 -25.72 3.19
CA SER A 305 -2.92 -25.99 1.86
C SER A 305 -1.39 -25.82 1.82
N ILE A 306 -0.84 -24.95 2.66
CA ILE A 306 0.61 -24.79 2.84
C ILE A 306 1.19 -25.74 3.91
N THR A 307 0.53 -25.90 5.08
CA THR A 307 1.02 -26.83 6.12
C THR A 307 0.87 -28.30 5.74
N GLY A 308 -0.12 -28.64 4.92
CA GLY A 308 -0.43 -30.01 4.48
C GLY A 308 0.50 -30.55 3.38
N LEU A 309 1.44 -29.76 2.88
CA LEU A 309 2.41 -30.19 1.85
C LEU A 309 3.40 -31.24 2.36
N GLY A 310 3.55 -31.40 3.68
CA GLY A 310 4.50 -32.33 4.29
C GLY A 310 5.98 -31.92 4.14
N LEU A 311 6.23 -30.72 3.63
CA LEU A 311 7.57 -30.14 3.48
C LEU A 311 8.07 -29.53 4.80
N PRO A 312 9.38 -29.61 5.10
CA PRO A 312 10.02 -28.83 6.15
C PRO A 312 9.82 -27.32 5.98
N ASP A 313 9.72 -26.60 7.09
CA ASP A 313 9.62 -25.12 7.08
C ASP A 313 10.79 -24.47 6.35
N ALA A 314 12.00 -25.04 6.48
CA ALA A 314 13.20 -24.59 5.78
C ALA A 314 13.04 -24.59 4.25
N ASP A 315 12.44 -25.64 3.68
CA ASP A 315 12.27 -25.78 2.24
C ASP A 315 11.17 -24.84 1.72
N LEU A 316 10.12 -24.60 2.52
CA LEU A 316 9.07 -23.61 2.23
C LEU A 316 9.62 -22.18 2.27
N VAL A 317 10.41 -21.84 3.30
CA VAL A 317 11.07 -20.53 3.40
C VAL A 317 12.08 -20.35 2.27
N ALA A 318 12.84 -21.37 1.88
CA ALA A 318 13.73 -21.31 0.72
C ALA A 318 12.94 -21.02 -0.58
N ALA A 319 11.81 -21.69 -0.82
CA ALA A 319 10.97 -21.47 -2.00
C ALA A 319 10.33 -20.07 -2.04
N TYR A 320 9.86 -19.56 -0.89
CA TYR A 320 9.45 -18.16 -0.77
C TYR A 320 10.62 -17.21 -1.09
N ILE A 321 11.79 -17.44 -0.49
CA ILE A 321 12.95 -16.56 -0.62
C ILE A 321 13.54 -16.58 -2.04
N ASP A 322 13.48 -17.68 -2.78
CA ASP A 322 13.86 -17.68 -4.19
C ASP A 322 12.87 -16.90 -5.07
N THR A 323 11.58 -16.92 -4.73
CA THR A 323 10.56 -16.06 -5.36
C THR A 323 10.79 -14.59 -5.02
N ASP A 324 11.08 -14.27 -3.75
CA ASP A 324 11.38 -12.94 -3.25
C ASP A 324 12.70 -12.40 -3.86
N LYS A 325 13.76 -13.20 -3.92
CA LYS A 325 15.03 -12.89 -4.63
C LYS A 325 14.77 -12.47 -6.07
N VAL A 326 13.88 -13.15 -6.81
CA VAL A 326 13.57 -12.80 -8.21
C VAL A 326 12.84 -11.45 -8.28
N ALA A 327 11.83 -11.23 -7.43
CA ALA A 327 11.09 -9.97 -7.36
C ALA A 327 12.02 -8.80 -6.95
N LEU A 328 12.78 -8.97 -5.87
CA LEU A 328 13.80 -8.03 -5.40
C LEU A 328 14.87 -7.79 -6.46
N THR A 329 15.33 -8.80 -7.19
CA THR A 329 16.31 -8.63 -8.29
C THR A 329 15.77 -7.71 -9.38
N SER A 330 14.47 -7.74 -9.68
CA SER A 330 13.86 -6.78 -10.61
C SER A 330 13.89 -5.34 -10.07
N VAL A 331 13.60 -5.16 -8.78
CA VAL A 331 13.66 -3.85 -8.10
C VAL A 331 15.10 -3.34 -7.96
N CYS A 332 16.06 -4.21 -7.67
CA CYS A 332 17.45 -3.84 -7.41
C CYS A 332 18.28 -3.65 -8.67
N LYS A 333 17.93 -4.31 -9.79
CA LYS A 333 18.48 -3.98 -11.12
C LYS A 333 18.02 -2.62 -11.64
N THR A 334 17.01 -2.00 -11.01
CA THR A 334 16.44 -0.70 -11.38
C THR A 334 16.64 0.40 -10.32
N SER A 335 17.23 0.07 -9.16
CA SER A 335 17.52 1.02 -8.07
C SER A 335 19.01 1.34 -8.00
N ALA A 336 19.40 2.61 -8.12
CA ALA A 336 20.81 3.02 -8.16
C ALA A 336 21.46 3.22 -6.77
N ARG A 337 20.65 3.30 -5.72
CA ARG A 337 21.04 3.15 -4.32
C ARG A 337 20.41 1.86 -3.81
N PRO A 338 20.99 1.15 -2.83
CA PRO A 338 20.30 0.04 -2.19
C PRO A 338 19.23 0.59 -1.21
N PRO A 339 17.92 0.44 -1.48
CA PRO A 339 16.92 0.45 -0.42
C PRO A 339 17.15 -0.73 0.53
N VAL A 340 16.43 -0.77 1.66
CA VAL A 340 16.38 -1.93 2.57
C VAL A 340 16.04 -3.22 1.82
N ASN A 341 15.27 -3.14 0.73
CA ASN A 341 14.95 -4.25 -0.17
C ASN A 341 16.18 -4.81 -0.94
N CYS A 342 17.21 -4.00 -1.17
CA CYS A 342 18.45 -4.42 -1.82
C CYS A 342 19.57 -4.74 -0.84
N GLU A 343 19.52 -4.21 0.39
CA GLU A 343 20.26 -4.78 1.54
C GLU A 343 19.71 -6.19 1.87
N ARG A 344 18.38 -6.36 1.83
CA ARG A 344 17.69 -7.66 1.87
C ARG A 344 18.19 -8.55 0.73
N LEU A 345 18.12 -8.12 -0.53
CA LEU A 345 18.63 -8.92 -1.66
C LEU A 345 20.10 -9.30 -1.51
N ALA A 346 20.98 -8.36 -1.18
CA ALA A 346 22.42 -8.62 -1.06
C ALA A 346 22.73 -9.67 0.01
N THR A 347 21.95 -9.71 1.10
CA THR A 347 22.12 -10.69 2.17
C THR A 347 21.43 -12.03 1.86
N LEU A 348 20.27 -12.01 1.19
CA LEU A 348 19.59 -13.23 0.73
C LEU A 348 20.31 -13.92 -0.44
N ALA A 349 20.99 -13.16 -1.31
CA ALA A 349 21.66 -13.67 -2.50
C ALA A 349 22.86 -14.59 -2.20
N ALA A 350 23.34 -14.60 -0.96
CA ALA A 350 24.37 -15.52 -0.47
C ALA A 350 23.81 -16.80 0.18
N LEU A 351 22.47 -16.95 0.28
CA LEU A 351 21.82 -18.12 0.90
C LEU A 351 21.32 -19.10 -0.16
N GLU A 352 21.81 -20.34 -0.11
CA GLU A 352 21.32 -21.47 -0.90
C GLU A 352 20.29 -22.29 -0.08
N ALA A 353 19.51 -23.16 -0.75
CA ALA A 353 18.47 -23.96 -0.09
C ALA A 353 18.99 -24.80 1.10
N SER A 354 20.24 -25.27 1.02
CA SER A 354 20.95 -25.98 2.09
C SER A 354 21.19 -25.14 3.36
N ASP A 355 21.33 -23.82 3.25
CA ASP A 355 21.59 -22.97 4.42
C ASP A 355 20.35 -22.93 5.33
N PHE A 356 19.16 -22.81 4.75
CA PHE A 356 17.88 -22.83 5.47
C PHE A 356 17.68 -24.12 6.28
N GLN A 357 18.13 -25.26 5.76
CA GLN A 357 18.05 -26.55 6.46
C GLN A 357 18.94 -26.62 7.71
N SER A 358 19.89 -25.70 7.87
CA SER A 358 20.72 -25.54 9.08
C SER A 358 20.19 -24.48 10.07
N MET A 359 19.20 -23.67 9.67
CA MET A 359 18.67 -22.58 10.48
C MET A 359 17.65 -23.06 11.53
N ASP A 360 17.63 -22.40 12.69
CA ASP A 360 16.57 -22.60 13.67
C ASP A 360 15.28 -21.85 13.27
N ALA A 361 14.17 -22.14 13.95
CA ALA A 361 12.88 -21.51 13.67
C ALA A 361 12.87 -19.98 13.88
N ASN A 362 13.80 -19.43 14.67
CA ASN A 362 13.92 -17.98 14.88
C ASN A 362 14.63 -17.31 13.70
N TYR A 363 15.68 -17.95 13.16
CA TYR A 363 16.37 -17.50 11.95
C TYR A 363 15.49 -17.62 10.71
N LEU A 364 14.76 -18.73 10.55
CA LEU A 364 13.78 -18.89 9.48
C LEU A 364 12.70 -17.79 9.55
N ARG A 365 12.16 -17.51 10.75
CA ARG A 365 11.19 -16.43 10.98
C ARG A 365 11.76 -15.06 10.61
N PHE A 366 12.99 -14.77 11.03
CA PHE A 366 13.69 -13.53 10.74
C PHE A 366 13.94 -13.32 9.24
N VAL A 367 14.26 -14.38 8.50
CA VAL A 367 14.47 -14.32 7.05
C VAL A 367 13.15 -14.13 6.30
N GLU A 368 12.09 -14.84 6.69
CA GLU A 368 10.76 -14.71 6.06
C GLU A 368 10.15 -13.31 6.25
N TYR A 369 10.11 -12.82 7.49
CA TYR A 369 9.65 -11.45 7.83
C TYR A 369 10.61 -10.35 7.31
N GLY A 370 11.88 -10.70 7.10
CA GLY A 370 12.95 -9.79 6.68
C GLY A 370 13.40 -8.81 7.76
N TRP A 371 14.40 -8.01 7.42
CA TRP A 371 15.07 -7.10 8.37
C TRP A 371 14.19 -5.99 8.96
N ALA A 372 13.00 -5.73 8.41
CA ALA A 372 12.19 -4.56 8.74
C ALA A 372 11.84 -4.45 10.23
N GLU A 373 11.29 -5.50 10.87
CA GLU A 373 10.89 -5.45 12.28
C GLU A 373 12.08 -5.17 13.22
N ASN A 374 13.24 -5.77 12.94
CA ASN A 374 14.43 -5.61 13.76
C ASN A 374 15.21 -4.31 13.46
N LEU A 375 15.18 -3.78 12.23
CA LEU A 375 15.69 -2.44 11.93
C LEU A 375 14.86 -1.38 12.63
N ASP A 376 13.54 -1.55 12.69
CA ASP A 376 12.67 -0.63 13.42
C ASP A 376 12.86 -0.75 14.94
N ALA A 377 12.99 -1.97 15.47
CA ALA A 377 13.35 -2.18 16.88
C ALA A 377 14.73 -1.59 17.25
N ALA A 378 15.72 -1.70 16.36
CA ALA A 378 17.04 -1.11 16.54
C ALA A 378 17.00 0.42 16.48
N ARG A 379 16.26 1.01 15.52
CA ARG A 379 16.05 2.47 15.42
C ARG A 379 15.31 3.02 16.63
N ARG A 380 14.28 2.32 17.12
CA ARG A 380 13.55 2.70 18.36
C ARG A 380 14.41 2.61 19.62
N LYS A 381 15.42 1.72 19.66
CA LYS A 381 16.44 1.68 20.74
C LYS A 381 17.53 2.74 20.57
N GLY A 382 17.93 3.06 19.33
CA GLY A 382 18.94 4.08 19.02
C GLY A 382 18.45 5.52 19.16
N ALA A 383 17.13 5.76 19.06
CA ALA A 383 16.50 7.07 19.30
C ALA A 383 16.27 7.40 20.80
N GLY A 384 16.87 6.62 21.71
CA GLY A 384 16.74 6.74 23.17
C GLY A 384 18.09 6.82 23.90
N GLN A 385 19.12 7.38 23.24
CA GLN A 385 20.44 7.68 23.79
C GLN A 385 20.82 9.13 23.47
#